data_AF-A0A316DB25-F1
#
_entry.id   AF-A0A316DB25-F1
#
_cell.length_a   1.000
_cell.length_b   1.000
_cell.length_c   1.000
_cell.angle_alpha   90.00
_cell.angle_beta   90.00
_cell.angle_gamma   90.00
#
_symmetry.space_group_name_H-M   'P 1'
#
loop_
_entity.id
_entity.type
_entity.pdbx_description
1 polymer ?
#
loop_
_entity_poly.entity_id
_entity_poly.type
_entity_poly.pdbx_seq_one_letter_code
_entity_poly.pdbx_strand_id
1 'polypeptide(L)' 'MENRQQILDNIWSDLKEMPRMKLNSLLAQTGLSKNMYAKLDDADAQKLFLGLLTRFDDAALADVAPLVQA' A
#
# COMPACT_ATOMS: atom_id res chain seq x y z
N MET A 1 9.60 5.60 18.35
CA MET A 1 8.92 4.48 17.65
C MET A 1 7.45 4.76 17.35
N GLU A 2 6.84 5.85 17.84
CA GLU A 2 5.42 6.17 17.58
C GLU A 2 5.12 6.54 16.11
N ASN A 3 6.09 7.11 15.38
CA ASN A 3 5.85 7.67 14.04
C ASN A 3 5.56 6.60 12.96
N ARG A 4 6.24 5.45 13.01
CA ARG A 4 6.14 4.42 11.95
C ARG A 4 4.78 3.73 11.93
N GLN A 5 4.30 3.30 13.09
CA GLN A 5 2.99 2.65 13.19
C GLN A 5 1.89 3.62 12.76
N GLN A 6 1.99 4.89 13.17
CA GLN A 6 1.05 5.92 12.77
C GLN A 6 1.04 6.16 11.25
N ILE A 7 2.20 6.15 10.58
CA ILE A 7 2.28 6.23 9.12
C ILE A 7 1.59 5.03 8.45
N LEU A 8 1.83 3.81 8.93
CA LEU A 8 1.20 2.60 8.40
C LEU A 8 -0.32 2.59 8.62
N ASP A 9 -0.79 3.07 9.77
CA ASP A 9 -2.22 3.19 10.07
C ASP A 9 -2.91 4.22 9.17
N ASN A 10 -2.25 5.35 8.90
CA ASN A 10 -2.74 6.36 7.96
C ASN A 10 -2.82 5.79 6.54
N ILE A 11 -1.75 5.14 6.08
CA ILE A 11 -1.72 4.46 4.77
C ILE A 11 -2.85 3.42 4.69
N TRP A 12 -3.10 2.66 5.74
CA TRP A 12 -4.20 1.69 5.77
C TRP A 12 -5.57 2.35 5.66
N SER A 13 -5.77 3.51 6.28
CA SER A 13 -7.01 4.28 6.13
C SER A 13 -7.19 4.74 4.69
N ASP A 14 -6.17 5.35 4.09
CA ASP A 14 -6.21 5.88 2.73
C ASP A 14 -6.40 4.76 1.68
N LEU A 15 -5.81 3.58 1.90
CA LEU A 15 -5.98 2.41 1.04
C LEU A 15 -7.43 1.94 0.93
N LYS A 16 -8.25 2.12 1.98
CA LYS A 16 -9.66 1.70 1.98
C LYS A 16 -10.53 2.56 1.07
N GLU A 17 -10.18 3.83 0.94
CA GLU A 17 -10.89 4.78 0.08
C GLU A 17 -10.33 4.80 -1.35
N MET A 18 -9.16 4.20 -1.55
CA MET A 18 -8.48 4.16 -2.84
C MET A 18 -9.22 3.31 -3.89
N PRO A 19 -9.42 3.82 -5.12
CA PRO A 19 -9.92 3.01 -6.23
C PRO A 19 -9.00 1.84 -6.56
N ARG A 20 -9.59 0.66 -6.80
CA ARG A 20 -8.87 -0.59 -7.11
C ARG A 20 -7.85 -0.47 -8.25
N MET A 21 -8.14 0.37 -9.25
CA MET A 21 -7.24 0.64 -10.37
C MET A 21 -5.94 1.33 -9.93
N LYS A 22 -6.01 2.31 -9.01
CA LYS A 22 -4.84 3.02 -8.47
C LYS A 22 -3.99 2.06 -7.63
N LEU A 23 -4.62 1.24 -6.79
CA LEU A 23 -3.94 0.21 -6.00
C LEU A 23 -3.20 -0.82 -6.88
N ASN A 24 -3.82 -1.26 -7.99
CA ASN A 24 -3.18 -2.16 -8.94
C ASN A 24 -1.93 -1.56 -9.60
N SER A 25 -1.95 -0.26 -9.89
CA SER A 25 -0.78 0.45 -10.42
C SER A 25 0.33 0.57 -9.39
N LEU A 26 0.01 0.77 -8.11
CA LEU A 26 1.00 0.80 -7.03
C LEU A 26 1.63 -0.58 -6.81
N LEU A 27 0.83 -1.65 -6.77
CA LEU A 27 1.33 -3.02 -6.68
C LEU A 27 2.21 -3.43 -7.87
N ALA A 28 1.94 -2.91 -9.07
CA ALA A 28 2.82 -3.12 -10.22
C ALA A 28 4.20 -2.48 -10.02
N GLN A 29 4.25 -1.30 -9.39
CA GLN A 29 5.50 -0.57 -9.13
C GLN A 29 6.37 -1.24 -8.08
N THR A 30 5.81 -2.08 -7.20
CA THR A 30 6.59 -2.88 -6.25
C THR A 30 7.24 -4.12 -6.88
N GLY A 31 7.15 -4.28 -8.20
CA GLY A 31 7.74 -5.39 -8.94
C GLY A 31 6.97 -6.71 -8.85
N LEU A 32 5.73 -6.70 -8.31
CA LEU A 32 4.89 -7.88 -8.29
C LEU A 32 4.32 -8.18 -9.68
N SER A 33 4.28 -9.46 -10.03
CA SER A 33 3.56 -9.89 -11.24
C SER A 33 2.06 -9.64 -11.08
N LYS A 34 1.42 -9.18 -12.15
CA LYS A 34 -0.04 -8.93 -12.20
C LYS A 34 -0.86 -10.13 -11.69
N ASN A 35 -0.41 -11.35 -11.97
CA ASN A 35 -1.11 -12.56 -11.56
C ASN A 35 -1.17 -12.76 -10.03
N MET A 36 -0.28 -12.10 -9.28
CA MET A 36 -0.23 -12.21 -7.82
C MET A 36 -1.29 -11.36 -7.12
N TYR A 37 -1.76 -10.28 -7.75
CA TYR A 37 -2.67 -9.34 -7.09
C TYR A 37 -3.96 -9.03 -7.87
N ALA A 38 -4.01 -9.31 -9.18
CA ALA A 38 -5.17 -8.98 -10.01
C ALA A 38 -6.41 -9.84 -9.72
N LYS A 39 -6.22 -11.02 -9.12
CA LYS A 39 -7.31 -11.92 -8.71
C LYS A 39 -7.72 -11.76 -7.24
N LEU A 40 -6.97 -10.96 -6.49
CA LEU A 40 -7.32 -10.69 -5.09
C LEU A 40 -8.55 -9.81 -5.05
N ASP A 41 -9.37 -10.01 -4.03
CA ASP A 41 -10.37 -9.00 -3.69
C ASP A 41 -9.68 -7.72 -3.19
N ASP A 42 -10.48 -6.66 -3.03
CA ASP A 42 -9.94 -5.35 -2.69
C ASP A 42 -9.26 -5.37 -1.31
N ALA A 43 -9.86 -6.07 -0.33
CA ALA A 43 -9.34 -6.14 1.02
C ALA A 43 -7.99 -6.87 1.08
N ASP A 44 -7.85 -7.99 0.39
CA ASP A 44 -6.61 -8.77 0.37
C ASP A 44 -5.51 -8.09 -0.43
N ALA A 45 -5.86 -7.35 -1.48
CA ALA A 45 -4.88 -6.52 -2.17
C ALA A 45 -4.38 -5.34 -1.34
N GLN A 46 -5.26 -4.69 -0.55
CA GLN A 46 -4.86 -3.64 0.38
C GLN A 46 -3.93 -4.21 1.45
N LYS A 47 -4.26 -5.38 2.03
CA LYS A 47 -3.39 -6.07 3.01
C LYS A 47 -2.06 -6.48 2.39
N LEU A 48 -2.05 -6.99 1.17
CA LEU A 48 -0.82 -7.35 0.46
C LEU A 48 0.07 -6.12 0.31
N PHE A 49 -0.49 -5.00 -0.16
CA PHE A 49 0.26 -3.76 -0.33
C PHE A 49 0.80 -3.25 1.01
N LEU A 50 -0.03 -3.17 2.06
CA LEU A 50 0.40 -2.78 3.39
C LEU A 50 1.52 -3.71 3.93
N GLY A 51 1.38 -5.02 3.71
CA GLY A 51 2.39 -6.01 4.08
C GLY A 51 3.75 -5.77 3.43
N LEU A 52 3.79 -5.32 2.17
CA LEU A 52 5.05 -4.93 1.51
C LEU A 52 5.67 -3.71 2.20
N LEU A 53 4.86 -2.72 2.55
CA LEU A 53 5.31 -1.49 3.18
C LEU A 53 5.91 -1.72 4.57
N THR A 54 5.49 -2.78 5.28
CA THR A 54 6.13 -3.12 6.57
C THR A 54 7.64 -3.37 6.46
N ARG A 55 8.14 -3.71 5.26
CA ARG A 55 9.57 -3.94 4.96
C ARG A 55 10.33 -2.69 4.54
N PHE A 56 9.64 -1.57 4.30
CA PHE A 56 10.26 -0.33 3.83
C PHE A 56 10.93 0.39 5.01
N ASP A 57 11.99 1.15 4.78
CA ASP A 57 12.49 2.04 5.82
C ASP A 57 11.57 3.27 5.98
N ASP A 58 11.84 4.09 6.99
CA ASP A 58 10.98 5.24 7.29
C ASP A 58 11.01 6.31 6.18
N ALA A 59 12.11 6.41 5.42
CA ALA A 59 12.22 7.33 4.29
C ALA A 59 11.34 6.87 3.13
N ALA A 60 11.42 5.59 2.76
CA ALA A 60 10.57 5.02 1.71
C ALA A 60 9.08 5.02 2.10
N LEU A 61 8.75 4.85 3.39
CA LEU A 61 7.38 5.02 3.87
C LEU A 61 6.85 6.46 3.72
N ALA A 62 7.70 7.45 4.00
CA ALA A 62 7.35 8.86 3.82
C ALA A 62 7.11 9.21 2.33
N ASP A 63 7.83 8.57 1.42
CA ASP A 63 7.63 8.74 -0.03
C ASP A 63 6.36 8.05 -0.54
N VAL A 64 5.95 6.95 0.08
CA VAL A 64 4.73 6.21 -0.31
C VAL A 64 3.47 6.89 0.19
N ALA A 65 3.46 7.42 1.42
CA ALA A 65 2.27 8.05 2.02
C ALA A 65 1.49 9.01 1.09
N PRO A 66 2.11 9.99 0.39
CA PRO A 66 1.39 10.89 -0.51
C PRO A 66 0.84 10.20 -1.77
N LEU A 67 1.40 9.05 -2.17
CA LEU A 67 0.89 8.27 -3.31
C LEU A 67 -0.43 7.58 -2.97
N VAL A 68 -0.64 7.30 -1.68
CA VAL A 68 -1.81 6.58 -1.18
C VAL A 68 -2.97 7.51 -0.84
N GLN A 69 -2.67 8.75 -0.42
CA GLN A 69 -3.68 9.77 -0.14
C GLN A 69 -4.68 9.93 -1.29
N ALA A 70 -5.96 9.99 -0.92
CA ALA A 70 -7.11 10.14 -1.80
C ALA A 70 -7.43 11.62 -2.06
#